data_AF-A0A9E6RXW5-F1
#
_entry.id   AF-A0A9E6RXW5-F1
#
_cell.length_a   1.000
_cell.length_b   1.000
_cell.length_c   1.000
_cell.angle_alpha   90.00
_cell.angle_beta   90.00
_cell.angle_gamma   90.00
#
_symmetry.space_group_name_H-M   'P 1'
#
loop_
_entity.id
_entity.type
_entity.pdbx_description
1 polymer ?
#
loop_
_entity_poly.entity_id
_entity_poly.type
_entity_poly.pdbx_seq_one_letter_code
_entity_poly.pdbx_strand_id
1 'polypeptide(L)'
;MQEVSIATELEYAFLFTLRKVNSINMKGFQRFFENLPLDPYIRGKYRYRRLSRVMFAEDEIIKLPHGHLFQSRAYNPLLGDIKREFAELEDELIKLDIFKYLVLAFIDSCKLHPEAEIGVHQIRTACSPEHSGNPAPEGIHQDGTDFIGIFSVNRENIQGGETHLYNAKKEKPVFNKILQPGELVVVNDHQFYHFTSPIKPVIPIPGFRDVFVLTSPSLITE
;
A
#
# COMPACT_ATOMS: atom_id res chain seq x y z
N MET A 1 -10.24 -2.43 33.67
CA MET A 1 -11.45 -3.17 33.26
C MET A 1 -12.41 -2.13 32.75
N GLN A 2 -12.63 -2.07 31.44
CA GLN A 2 -13.51 -1.08 30.82
C GLN A 2 -14.80 -1.80 30.43
N GLU A 3 -15.92 -1.38 31.00
CA GLU A 3 -17.24 -1.91 30.65
C GLU A 3 -17.73 -1.24 29.36
N VAL A 4 -18.19 -2.05 28.42
CA VAL A 4 -18.83 -1.62 27.18
C VAL A 4 -20.34 -1.84 27.31
N SER A 5 -21.15 -0.85 26.93
CA SER A 5 -22.60 -0.94 26.99
C SER A 5 -23.12 -2.01 26.02
N ILE A 6 -24.00 -2.87 26.54
CA ILE A 6 -24.66 -3.96 25.82
C ILE A 6 -25.59 -3.39 24.75
N ALA A 7 -25.11 -3.26 23.52
CA ALA A 7 -25.92 -3.04 22.34
C ALA A 7 -25.64 -4.16 21.36
N THR A 8 -26.38 -5.27 21.46
CA THR A 8 -26.45 -6.39 20.50
C THR A 8 -25.20 -6.52 19.61
N GLU A 9 -24.11 -7.02 20.18
CA GLU A 9 -22.84 -7.26 19.49
C GLU A 9 -22.99 -8.43 18.52
N LEU A 10 -23.54 -8.15 17.35
CA LEU A 10 -23.05 -8.86 16.17
C LEU A 10 -21.65 -8.29 15.91
N GLU A 11 -20.62 -8.94 16.45
CA GLU A 11 -19.23 -8.67 16.07
C GLU A 11 -19.07 -9.00 14.59
N TYR A 12 -19.24 -8.00 13.73
CA TYR A 12 -18.88 -8.13 12.33
C TYR A 12 -17.38 -7.87 12.19
N ALA A 13 -16.63 -8.91 11.84
CA ALA A 13 -15.24 -8.75 11.47
C ALA A 13 -15.13 -7.86 10.21
N PHE A 14 -14.33 -6.79 10.28
CA PHE A 14 -13.97 -6.01 9.09
C PHE A 14 -13.26 -6.94 8.09
N LEU A 15 -13.77 -7.02 6.85
CA LEU A 15 -13.22 -7.86 5.79
C LEU A 15 -12.35 -7.03 4.84
N PHE A 16 -13.01 -6.21 4.02
CA PHE A 16 -12.35 -5.21 3.19
C PHE A 16 -13.36 -4.11 2.81
N THR A 17 -12.89 -2.94 2.40
CA THR A 17 -13.70 -1.87 1.82
C THR A 17 -13.04 -1.34 0.56
N LEU A 18 -13.84 -0.88 -0.40
CA LEU A 18 -13.39 -0.10 -1.55
C LEU A 18 -14.08 1.26 -1.50
N ARG A 19 -13.29 2.35 -1.52
CA ARG A 19 -13.79 3.73 -1.45
C ARG A 19 -13.11 4.59 -2.49
N LYS A 20 -13.82 5.62 -2.97
CA LYS A 20 -13.21 6.71 -3.74
C LYS A 20 -13.03 7.92 -2.83
N VAL A 21 -11.79 8.37 -2.66
CA VAL A 21 -11.46 9.48 -1.76
C VAL A 21 -11.47 10.79 -2.55
N ASN A 22 -12.66 11.37 -2.71
CA ASN A 22 -12.87 12.54 -3.59
C ASN A 22 -12.17 13.82 -3.10
N SER A 23 -11.78 13.89 -1.83
CA SER A 23 -11.05 15.04 -1.26
C SER A 23 -9.59 15.13 -1.69
N ILE A 24 -9.03 14.07 -2.29
CA ILE A 24 -7.63 14.03 -2.70
C ILE A 24 -7.54 14.39 -4.19
N ASN A 25 -6.80 15.46 -4.50
CA ASN A 25 -6.40 15.77 -5.87
C ASN A 25 -5.07 15.07 -6.20
N MET A 26 -5.14 13.98 -6.97
CA MET A 26 -3.99 13.15 -7.33
C MET A 26 -2.87 13.90 -8.07
N LYS A 27 -3.16 15.03 -8.74
CA LYS A 27 -2.12 15.84 -9.40
C LYS A 27 -1.07 16.34 -8.42
N GLY A 28 -1.46 16.62 -7.17
CA GLY A 28 -0.53 17.07 -6.14
C GLY A 28 0.54 16.02 -5.76
N PHE A 29 0.31 14.74 -6.08
CA PHE A 29 1.29 13.68 -5.83
C PHE A 29 2.29 13.46 -6.97
N GLN A 30 2.00 13.92 -8.20
CA GLN A 30 2.75 13.51 -9.41
C GLN A 30 4.26 13.73 -9.27
N ARG A 31 4.69 14.91 -8.81
CA ARG A 31 6.12 15.25 -8.64
C ARG A 31 6.89 14.27 -7.75
N PHE A 32 6.22 13.70 -6.74
CA PHE A 32 6.87 12.82 -5.78
C PHE A 32 7.06 11.40 -6.32
N PHE A 33 6.37 11.03 -7.40
CA PHE A 33 6.56 9.74 -8.08
C PHE A 33 7.60 9.81 -9.22
N GLU A 34 7.90 11.00 -9.73
CA GLU A 34 8.86 11.21 -10.82
C GLU A 34 10.30 10.91 -10.42
N ASN A 35 10.68 11.20 -9.17
CA ASN A 35 12.05 11.04 -8.65
C ASN A 35 12.17 9.94 -7.59
N LEU A 36 11.33 8.89 -7.67
CA LEU A 36 11.48 7.74 -6.79
C LEU A 36 12.78 6.99 -7.08
N PRO A 37 13.57 6.64 -6.05
CA PRO A 37 14.75 5.82 -6.24
C PRO A 37 14.36 4.38 -6.60
N LEU A 38 15.23 3.72 -7.36
CA LEU A 38 15.05 2.32 -7.72
C LEU A 38 15.03 1.44 -6.46
N ASP A 39 14.14 0.45 -6.41
CA ASP A 39 14.10 -0.56 -5.35
C ASP A 39 15.36 -1.45 -5.45
N PRO A 40 16.29 -1.38 -4.47
CA PRO A 40 17.55 -2.13 -4.55
C PRO A 40 17.38 -3.64 -4.34
N TYR A 41 16.21 -4.08 -3.86
CA TYR A 41 15.93 -5.49 -3.55
C TYR A 41 15.18 -6.22 -4.65
N ILE A 42 14.69 -5.51 -5.68
CA ILE A 42 13.97 -6.10 -6.81
C ILE A 42 14.82 -6.06 -8.08
N ARG A 43 15.04 -7.24 -8.67
CA ARG A 43 15.72 -7.37 -9.97
C ARG A 43 14.78 -6.97 -11.11
N GLY A 44 15.33 -6.35 -12.16
CA GLY A 44 14.59 -6.00 -13.39
C GLY A 44 14.32 -4.51 -13.60
N LYS A 45 14.78 -3.64 -12.69
CA LYS A 45 14.73 -2.16 -12.83
C LYS A 45 13.35 -1.57 -13.15
N TYR A 46 12.28 -2.19 -12.64
CA TYR A 46 10.90 -1.76 -12.91
C TYR A 46 10.15 -1.24 -11.67
N ARG A 47 10.74 -1.35 -10.47
CA ARG A 47 10.09 -0.91 -9.22
C ARG A 47 10.93 0.19 -8.58
N TYR A 48 10.27 1.29 -8.24
CA TYR A 48 10.86 2.46 -7.60
C TYR A 48 10.04 2.78 -6.37
N ARG A 49 10.69 3.10 -5.25
CA ARG A 49 9.96 3.26 -4.00
C ARG A 49 10.66 4.09 -2.94
N ARG A 50 9.82 4.65 -2.07
CA ARG A 50 10.20 5.16 -0.75
C ARG A 50 9.36 4.46 0.32
N LEU A 51 9.86 4.45 1.55
CA LEU A 51 9.14 3.91 2.71
C LEU A 51 9.46 4.73 3.95
N SER A 52 8.42 5.17 4.65
CA SER A 52 8.54 5.77 5.97
C SER A 52 7.44 5.26 6.88
N ARG A 53 7.65 5.42 8.18
CA ARG A 53 6.63 5.18 9.20
C ARG A 53 6.11 6.53 9.68
N VAL A 54 4.79 6.65 9.84
CA VAL A 54 4.13 7.86 10.32
C VAL A 54 3.12 7.53 11.41
N MET A 55 2.75 8.54 12.19
CA MET A 55 1.60 8.52 13.09
C MET A 55 0.78 9.80 12.90
N PHE A 56 -0.48 9.78 13.33
CA PHE A 56 -1.33 10.96 13.33
C PHE A 56 -1.53 11.46 14.75
N ALA A 57 -1.06 12.67 15.06
CA ALA A 57 -1.22 13.27 16.37
C ALA A 57 -1.34 14.79 16.26
N GLU A 58 -2.12 15.38 17.18
CA GLU A 58 -2.33 16.84 17.23
C GLU A 58 -2.83 17.44 15.90
N ASP A 59 -3.68 16.70 15.19
CA ASP A 59 -4.17 17.05 13.84
C ASP A 59 -3.08 17.12 12.75
N GLU A 60 -1.91 16.52 12.97
CA GLU A 60 -0.80 16.52 12.02
C GLU A 60 -0.25 15.12 11.75
N ILE A 61 0.42 14.95 10.61
CA ILE A 61 1.17 13.73 10.31
C ILE A 61 2.60 13.89 10.83
N ILE A 62 2.96 13.04 11.79
CA ILE A 62 4.30 12.99 12.35
C ILE A 62 5.06 11.83 11.70
N LYS A 63 6.16 12.15 11.01
CA LYS A 63 7.11 11.16 10.50
C LYS A 63 7.95 10.63 11.67
N LEU A 64 7.93 9.32 11.87
CA LEU A 64 8.70 8.64 12.91
C LEU A 64 10.14 8.38 12.44
N PRO A 65 11.09 8.09 13.36
CA PRO A 65 12.47 7.84 13.02
C PRO A 65 12.62 6.76 11.93
N HIS A 66 13.61 6.97 11.06
CA HIS A 66 13.98 6.02 10.03
C HIS A 66 14.35 4.67 10.66
N GLY A 67 13.98 3.59 9.98
CA GLY A 67 14.30 2.24 10.39
C GLY A 67 14.30 1.31 9.20
N HIS A 68 14.32 0.01 9.46
CA HIS A 68 14.36 -1.00 8.43
C HIS A 68 13.06 -1.81 8.39
N LEU A 69 12.62 -2.14 7.17
CA LEU A 69 11.52 -3.07 6.98
C LEU A 69 12.03 -4.49 7.26
N PHE A 70 11.43 -5.14 8.26
CA PHE A 70 11.69 -6.54 8.57
C PHE A 70 10.42 -7.36 8.43
N GLN A 71 10.49 -8.41 7.60
CA GLN A 71 9.41 -9.39 7.44
C GLN A 71 10.03 -10.77 7.62
N SER A 72 9.38 -11.65 8.37
CA SER A 72 9.83 -13.04 8.45
C SER A 72 9.67 -13.73 7.10
N ARG A 73 10.48 -14.76 6.83
CA ARG A 73 10.35 -15.57 5.60
C ARG A 73 9.01 -16.28 5.46
N ALA A 74 8.27 -16.47 6.56
CA ALA A 74 6.91 -17.01 6.51
C ALA A 74 5.94 -16.08 5.75
N TYR A 75 6.10 -14.76 5.90
CA TYR A 75 5.28 -13.75 5.21
C TYR A 75 5.88 -13.33 3.87
N ASN A 76 7.21 -13.17 3.80
CA ASN A 76 7.90 -12.79 2.56
C ASN A 76 8.91 -13.87 2.13
N PRO A 77 8.51 -14.86 1.32
CA PRO A 77 9.42 -15.91 0.85
C PRO A 77 10.58 -15.38 -0.01
N LEU A 78 10.41 -14.23 -0.66
CA LEU A 78 11.39 -13.65 -1.59
C LEU A 78 12.51 -12.90 -0.85
N LEU A 79 12.17 -12.13 0.18
CA LEU A 79 13.07 -11.18 0.86
C LEU A 79 13.02 -11.26 2.39
N GLY A 80 12.39 -12.28 2.96
CA GLY A 80 12.23 -12.42 4.40
C GLY A 80 13.53 -12.72 5.13
N ASP A 81 13.55 -12.35 6.41
CA ASP A 81 14.70 -12.40 7.34
C ASP A 81 15.86 -11.48 6.93
N ILE A 82 15.60 -10.50 6.06
CA ILE A 82 16.56 -9.48 5.63
C ILE A 82 16.04 -8.12 6.10
N LYS A 83 16.91 -7.36 6.78
CA LYS A 83 16.65 -5.96 7.08
C LYS A 83 16.74 -5.15 5.79
N ARG A 84 15.62 -4.56 5.36
CA ARG A 84 15.56 -3.77 4.13
C ARG A 84 15.43 -2.29 4.46
N GLU A 85 16.41 -1.53 4.02
CA GLU A 85 16.44 -0.08 4.17
C GLU A 85 16.04 0.57 2.85
N PHE A 86 15.15 1.55 2.91
CA PHE A 86 14.66 2.26 1.73
C PHE A 86 14.82 3.75 1.95
N ALA A 87 14.92 4.53 0.88
CA ALA A 87 14.85 5.98 1.02
C ALA A 87 13.50 6.38 1.61
N GLU A 88 13.52 7.34 2.52
CA GLU A 88 12.31 7.84 3.17
C GLU A 88 11.44 8.70 2.25
N LEU A 89 10.16 8.85 2.58
CA LEU A 89 9.28 9.83 1.94
C LEU A 89 9.86 11.24 2.12
N GLU A 90 9.67 12.08 1.10
CA GLU A 90 10.04 13.50 1.12
C GLU A 90 9.18 14.25 2.15
N ASP A 91 9.79 15.13 2.94
CA ASP A 91 9.07 15.86 4.00
C ASP A 91 8.00 16.79 3.42
N GLU A 92 8.20 17.31 2.21
CA GLU A 92 7.22 18.12 1.50
C GLU A 92 5.99 17.33 1.05
N LEU A 93 6.10 16.00 0.87
CA LEU A 93 4.93 15.14 0.61
C LEU A 93 4.08 15.03 1.88
N ILE A 94 4.75 14.82 3.00
CA ILE A 94 4.10 14.57 4.30
C ILE A 94 3.33 15.80 4.77
N LYS A 95 3.84 17.00 4.48
CA LYS A 95 3.21 18.29 4.81
C LYS A 95 1.98 18.64 3.95
N LEU A 96 1.60 17.82 2.97
CA LEU A 96 0.44 18.10 2.14
C LEU A 96 -0.86 17.67 2.80
N ASP A 97 -1.88 18.53 2.76
CA ASP A 97 -3.25 18.18 3.18
C ASP A 97 -3.77 16.93 2.47
N ILE A 98 -3.49 16.79 1.18
CA ILE A 98 -3.92 15.60 0.41
C ILE A 98 -3.26 14.31 0.91
N PHE A 99 -2.05 14.39 1.49
CA PHE A 99 -1.39 13.24 2.11
C PHE A 99 -1.99 12.94 3.49
N LYS A 100 -2.23 13.98 4.30
CA LYS A 100 -2.98 13.87 5.56
C LYS A 100 -4.35 13.20 5.35
N TYR A 101 -5.11 13.60 4.34
CA TYR A 101 -6.41 12.99 4.02
C TYR A 101 -6.30 11.51 3.60
N LEU A 102 -5.23 11.12 2.92
CA LEU A 102 -4.99 9.71 2.59
C LEU A 102 -4.78 8.87 3.84
N VAL A 103 -3.91 9.33 4.74
CA VAL A 103 -3.61 8.62 5.99
C VAL A 103 -4.85 8.55 6.89
N LEU A 104 -5.60 9.65 7.01
CA LEU A 104 -6.86 9.69 7.76
C LEU A 104 -7.93 8.76 7.17
N ALA A 105 -8.04 8.68 5.84
CA ALA A 105 -8.98 7.76 5.18
C ALA A 105 -8.66 6.29 5.51
N PHE A 106 -7.38 5.95 5.64
CA PHE A 106 -6.94 4.62 6.07
C PHE A 106 -7.25 4.37 7.55
N ILE A 107 -6.88 5.31 8.44
CA ILE A 107 -7.18 5.24 9.88
C ILE A 107 -8.68 5.05 10.14
N ASP A 108 -9.53 5.86 9.51
CA ASP A 108 -10.98 5.77 9.68
C ASP A 108 -11.55 4.44 9.15
N SER A 109 -11.03 3.94 8.02
CA SER A 109 -11.49 2.68 7.42
C SER A 109 -11.17 1.49 8.31
N CYS A 110 -9.99 1.49 8.94
CA CYS A 110 -9.52 0.42 9.82
C CYS A 110 -9.96 0.59 11.29
N LYS A 111 -10.55 1.76 11.65
CA LYS A 111 -10.88 2.12 13.04
C LYS A 111 -9.67 2.02 13.99
N LEU A 112 -8.52 2.48 13.50
CA LEU A 112 -7.27 2.44 14.27
C LEU A 112 -7.30 3.44 15.43
N HIS A 113 -6.56 3.11 16.49
CA HIS A 113 -6.25 4.05 17.56
C HIS A 113 -5.47 5.26 17.01
N PRO A 114 -5.64 6.48 17.54
CA PRO A 114 -4.92 7.67 17.06
C PRO A 114 -3.39 7.49 17.02
N GLU A 115 -2.83 6.78 17.99
CA GLU A 115 -1.38 6.52 18.09
C GLU A 115 -0.90 5.34 17.24
N ALA A 116 -1.73 4.77 16.38
CA ALA A 116 -1.33 3.66 15.54
C ALA A 116 -0.21 4.09 14.56
N GLU A 117 0.88 3.33 14.55
CA GLU A 117 1.95 3.51 13.59
C GLU A 117 1.55 2.93 12.23
N ILE A 118 1.77 3.71 11.18
CA ILE A 118 1.40 3.35 9.81
C ILE A 118 2.66 3.32 8.95
N GLY A 119 2.92 2.17 8.34
CA GLY A 119 3.94 2.06 7.29
C GLY A 119 3.39 2.64 5.99
N VAL A 120 4.07 3.60 5.38
CA VAL A 120 3.67 4.22 4.12
C VAL A 120 4.69 3.88 3.04
N HIS A 121 4.28 3.00 2.14
CA HIS A 121 5.05 2.63 0.95
C HIS A 121 4.59 3.48 -0.23
N GLN A 122 5.48 4.33 -0.73
CA GLN A 122 5.26 5.04 -1.99
C GLN A 122 5.90 4.24 -3.12
N ILE A 123 5.12 3.72 -4.07
CA ILE A 123 5.63 2.77 -5.08
C ILE A 123 5.20 3.16 -6.49
N ARG A 124 6.18 3.26 -7.40
CA ARG A 124 5.98 3.24 -8.85
C ARG A 124 6.42 1.88 -9.41
N THR A 125 5.53 1.25 -10.17
CA THR A 125 5.87 0.08 -11.00
C THR A 125 5.83 0.51 -12.46
N ALA A 126 6.90 0.30 -13.21
CA ALA A 126 7.03 0.66 -14.62
C ALA A 126 7.01 -0.59 -15.52
N CYS A 127 6.67 -0.40 -16.79
CA CYS A 127 6.82 -1.41 -17.84
C CYS A 127 7.26 -0.76 -19.15
N SER A 128 7.84 -1.56 -20.04
CA SER A 128 8.21 -1.19 -21.41
C SER A 128 7.69 -2.23 -22.40
N PRO A 129 7.79 -1.99 -23.72
CA PRO A 129 7.41 -2.98 -24.73
C PRO A 129 8.13 -4.33 -24.56
N GLU A 130 9.37 -4.30 -24.04
CA GLU A 130 10.23 -5.46 -23.85
C GLU A 130 10.04 -6.15 -22.50
N HIS A 131 9.54 -5.41 -21.49
CA HIS A 131 9.49 -5.86 -20.10
C HIS A 131 8.18 -5.51 -19.40
N SER A 132 7.51 -6.52 -18.83
CA SER A 132 6.38 -6.29 -17.92
C SER A 132 6.84 -5.83 -16.54
N GLY A 133 6.07 -4.95 -15.91
CA GLY A 133 6.25 -4.58 -14.50
C GLY A 133 5.48 -5.51 -13.60
N ASN A 134 6.08 -6.00 -12.51
CA ASN A 134 5.41 -6.91 -11.58
C ASN A 134 5.22 -6.26 -10.19
N PRO A 135 4.02 -5.76 -9.84
CA PRO A 135 3.80 -5.13 -8.54
C PRO A 135 3.99 -6.08 -7.34
N ALA A 136 3.67 -7.37 -7.52
CA ALA A 136 3.72 -8.40 -6.49
C ALA A 136 4.60 -9.59 -6.94
N PRO A 137 5.93 -9.42 -6.99
CA PRO A 137 6.85 -10.46 -7.47
C PRO A 137 6.83 -11.76 -6.65
N GLU A 138 6.45 -11.68 -5.38
CA GLU A 138 6.23 -12.81 -4.47
C GLU A 138 4.96 -13.64 -4.78
N GLY A 139 4.06 -13.15 -5.63
CA GLY A 139 2.79 -13.82 -5.96
C GLY A 139 1.68 -13.52 -4.96
N ILE A 140 0.77 -14.48 -4.74
CA ILE A 140 -0.35 -14.33 -3.79
C ILE A 140 0.20 -14.44 -2.35
N HIS A 141 0.02 -13.39 -1.55
CA HIS A 141 0.66 -13.23 -0.24
C HIS A 141 -0.23 -12.49 0.78
N GLN A 142 0.26 -12.45 2.02
CA GLN A 142 -0.18 -11.58 3.11
C GLN A 142 1.06 -10.80 3.55
N ASP A 143 0.89 -9.60 4.07
CA ASP A 143 2.02 -8.73 4.44
C ASP A 143 2.51 -9.01 5.88
N GLY A 144 1.70 -9.67 6.70
CA GLY A 144 1.97 -9.94 8.11
C GLY A 144 1.61 -8.75 9.01
N THR A 145 0.60 -8.00 8.59
CA THR A 145 0.04 -6.82 9.26
C THR A 145 -1.38 -7.12 9.71
N ASP A 146 -2.04 -6.18 10.38
CA ASP A 146 -3.48 -6.30 10.66
C ASP A 146 -4.30 -5.82 9.47
N PHE A 147 -3.90 -4.70 8.88
CA PHE A 147 -4.59 -4.09 7.75
C PHE A 147 -3.61 -3.56 6.71
N ILE A 148 -4.00 -3.71 5.44
CA ILE A 148 -3.37 -3.04 4.31
C ILE A 148 -4.33 -2.10 3.61
N GLY A 149 -3.82 -0.99 3.08
CA GLY A 149 -4.53 -0.04 2.25
C GLY A 149 -3.80 0.18 0.94
N ILE A 150 -4.44 -0.03 -0.21
CA ILE A 150 -3.84 0.23 -1.52
C ILE A 150 -4.60 1.40 -2.17
N PHE A 151 -3.94 2.55 -2.26
CA PHE A 151 -4.47 3.75 -2.90
C PHE A 151 -3.87 3.93 -4.30
N SER A 152 -4.73 4.00 -5.33
CA SER A 152 -4.28 4.27 -6.69
C SER A 152 -4.10 5.75 -6.92
N VAL A 153 -2.88 6.16 -7.26
CA VAL A 153 -2.53 7.57 -7.55
C VAL A 153 -2.63 7.84 -9.04
N ASN A 154 -1.93 7.05 -9.86
CA ASN A 154 -1.88 7.24 -11.30
C ASN A 154 -1.65 5.93 -12.04
N ARG A 155 -2.10 5.88 -13.30
CA ARG A 155 -1.93 4.76 -14.22
C ARG A 155 -1.79 5.33 -15.62
N GLU A 156 -0.62 5.15 -16.23
CA GLU A 156 -0.29 5.73 -17.53
C GLU A 156 0.10 4.63 -18.52
N ASN A 157 -0.60 4.54 -19.65
CA ASN A 157 -0.33 3.57 -20.72
C ASN A 157 -0.14 2.13 -20.21
N ILE A 158 -1.07 1.61 -19.41
CA ILE A 158 -0.99 0.23 -18.90
C ILE A 158 -2.30 -0.53 -18.95
N GLN A 159 -2.19 -1.81 -19.26
CA GLN A 159 -3.18 -2.84 -18.93
C GLN A 159 -2.65 -3.73 -17.78
N GLY A 160 -3.52 -4.53 -17.17
CA GLY A 160 -3.19 -5.35 -16.00
C GLY A 160 -3.18 -4.52 -14.70
N GLY A 161 -2.34 -4.85 -13.72
CA GLY A 161 -2.33 -4.13 -12.44
C GLY A 161 -3.67 -4.22 -11.69
N GLU A 162 -4.33 -5.36 -11.83
CA GLU A 162 -5.61 -5.70 -11.21
C GLU A 162 -5.35 -6.23 -9.79
N THR A 163 -6.03 -5.66 -8.79
CA THR A 163 -5.92 -6.07 -7.39
C THR A 163 -6.90 -7.20 -7.13
N HIS A 164 -6.40 -8.30 -6.58
CA HIS A 164 -7.16 -9.52 -6.29
C HIS A 164 -7.10 -9.83 -4.79
N LEU A 165 -8.22 -10.29 -4.22
CA LEU A 165 -8.30 -10.82 -2.84
C LEU A 165 -8.77 -12.27 -2.88
N TYR A 166 -8.21 -13.10 -2.01
CA TYR A 166 -8.45 -14.54 -1.95
C TYR A 166 -8.64 -15.00 -0.50
N ASN A 167 -9.58 -15.92 -0.27
CA ASN A 167 -9.67 -16.62 1.01
C ASN A 167 -8.50 -17.60 1.21
N ALA A 168 -8.00 -18.19 0.13
CA ALA A 168 -6.84 -19.08 0.13
C ALA A 168 -6.05 -19.00 -1.19
N LYS A 169 -4.73 -19.22 -1.14
CA LYS A 169 -3.81 -19.07 -2.29
C LYS A 169 -4.14 -19.91 -3.54
N LYS A 170 -4.90 -21.00 -3.39
CA LYS A 170 -5.26 -21.93 -4.48
C LYS A 170 -6.72 -21.82 -4.93
N GLU A 171 -7.41 -20.76 -4.52
CA GLU A 171 -8.81 -20.52 -4.88
C GLU A 171 -8.94 -19.41 -5.93
N LYS A 172 -10.15 -19.23 -6.45
CA LYS A 172 -10.49 -18.07 -7.27
C LYS A 172 -10.54 -16.82 -6.39
N PRO A 173 -10.20 -15.63 -6.92
CA PRO A 173 -10.35 -14.41 -6.14
C PRO A 173 -11.82 -14.19 -5.79
N VAL A 174 -12.08 -13.81 -4.54
CA VAL A 174 -13.40 -13.37 -4.07
C VAL A 174 -13.69 -11.92 -4.45
N PHE A 175 -12.64 -11.18 -4.78
CA PHE A 175 -12.70 -9.83 -5.31
C PHE A 175 -11.54 -9.63 -6.29
N ASN A 176 -11.83 -9.02 -7.44
CA ASN A 176 -10.81 -8.53 -8.35
C ASN A 176 -11.27 -7.21 -8.99
N LYS A 177 -10.38 -6.23 -9.05
CA LYS A 177 -10.67 -4.94 -9.68
C LYS A 177 -9.39 -4.21 -10.06
N ILE A 178 -9.41 -3.55 -11.23
CA ILE A 178 -8.46 -2.50 -11.56
C ILE A 178 -8.86 -1.24 -10.80
N LEU A 179 -8.05 -0.89 -9.80
CA LEU A 179 -8.21 0.37 -9.06
C LEU A 179 -7.92 1.56 -9.99
N GLN A 180 -8.85 2.51 -10.03
CA GLN A 180 -8.74 3.77 -10.74
C GLN A 180 -8.15 4.86 -9.82
N PRO A 181 -7.49 5.89 -10.36
CA PRO A 181 -6.97 7.01 -9.57
C PRO A 181 -8.00 7.57 -8.57
N GLY A 182 -7.60 7.67 -7.30
CA GLY A 182 -8.46 8.11 -6.19
C GLY A 182 -9.22 6.99 -5.48
N GLU A 183 -9.16 5.74 -5.97
CA GLU A 183 -9.72 4.58 -5.27
C GLU A 183 -8.73 4.04 -4.22
N LEU A 184 -9.25 3.78 -3.02
CA LEU A 184 -8.59 3.11 -1.90
C LEU A 184 -9.31 1.79 -1.64
N VAL A 185 -8.58 0.68 -1.70
CA VAL A 185 -9.04 -0.57 -1.09
C VAL A 185 -8.33 -0.78 0.23
N VAL A 186 -9.08 -1.10 1.29
CA VAL A 186 -8.54 -1.46 2.60
C VAL A 186 -8.94 -2.88 2.90
N VAL A 187 -8.01 -3.70 3.38
CA VAL A 187 -8.16 -5.14 3.53
C VAL A 187 -7.70 -5.55 4.92
N ASN A 188 -8.45 -6.44 5.56
CA ASN A 188 -7.99 -7.19 6.71
C ASN A 188 -6.99 -8.25 6.27
N ASP A 189 -5.71 -8.02 6.56
CA ASP A 189 -4.61 -8.86 6.09
C ASP A 189 -4.61 -10.23 6.78
N HIS A 190 -5.33 -10.41 7.90
CA HIS A 190 -5.53 -11.73 8.53
C HIS A 190 -6.51 -12.61 7.78
N GLN A 191 -7.44 -12.03 7.02
CA GLN A 191 -8.57 -12.74 6.40
C GLN A 191 -8.35 -13.03 4.92
N PHE A 192 -7.57 -12.20 4.23
CA PHE A 192 -7.36 -12.34 2.79
C PHE A 192 -5.89 -12.40 2.43
N TYR A 193 -5.59 -13.27 1.48
CA TYR A 193 -4.39 -13.10 0.66
C TYR A 193 -4.69 -12.10 -0.46
N HIS A 194 -3.68 -11.33 -0.85
CA HIS A 194 -3.77 -10.39 -1.96
C HIS A 194 -2.72 -10.64 -3.03
N PHE A 195 -3.02 -10.13 -4.22
CA PHE A 195 -2.12 -10.11 -5.36
C PHE A 195 -2.45 -8.91 -6.24
N THR A 196 -1.47 -8.42 -6.99
CA THR A 196 -1.69 -7.46 -8.07
C THR A 196 -1.08 -8.00 -9.36
N SER A 197 -1.89 -8.12 -10.41
CA SER A 197 -1.43 -8.68 -11.69
C SER A 197 -0.33 -7.82 -12.33
N PRO A 198 0.58 -8.43 -13.12
CA PRO A 198 1.60 -7.69 -13.84
C PRO A 198 1.00 -6.62 -14.76
N ILE A 199 1.73 -5.54 -14.97
CA ILE A 199 1.38 -4.47 -15.91
C ILE A 199 2.16 -4.63 -17.22
N LYS A 200 1.50 -4.30 -18.32
CA LYS A 200 2.10 -4.23 -19.66
C LYS A 200 1.63 -2.97 -20.36
N PRO A 201 2.44 -2.38 -21.25
CA PRO A 201 2.02 -1.19 -21.95
C PRO A 201 0.90 -1.49 -22.96
N VAL A 202 -0.02 -0.54 -23.15
CA VAL A 202 -1.14 -0.69 -24.11
C VAL A 202 -0.66 -0.36 -25.53
N ILE A 203 0.15 0.69 -25.65
CA ILE A 203 0.85 1.08 -26.87
C ILE A 203 2.37 0.96 -26.68
N PRO A 204 3.20 0.82 -27.73
CA PRO A 204 4.62 0.43 -27.62
C PRO A 204 5.54 1.58 -27.12
N ILE A 205 5.17 2.22 -26.02
CA ILE A 205 5.98 3.16 -25.25
C ILE A 205 5.95 2.73 -23.77
N PRO A 206 6.85 3.23 -22.91
CA PRO A 206 6.80 2.93 -21.48
C PRO A 206 5.46 3.32 -20.83
N GLY A 207 5.12 2.61 -19.75
CA GLY A 207 3.93 2.86 -18.94
C GLY A 207 4.22 2.62 -17.47
N PHE A 208 3.35 3.10 -16.58
CA PHE A 208 3.55 2.95 -15.14
C PHE A 208 2.26 2.93 -14.32
N ARG A 209 2.38 2.42 -13.09
CA ARG A 209 1.37 2.39 -12.03
C ARG A 209 1.96 2.99 -10.76
N ASP A 210 1.32 4.03 -10.25
CA ASP A 210 1.68 4.72 -9.01
C ASP A 210 0.66 4.43 -7.91
N VAL A 211 1.16 4.00 -6.75
CA VAL A 211 0.33 3.72 -5.58
C VAL A 211 1.01 4.15 -4.29
N PHE A 212 0.16 4.43 -3.30
CA PHE A 212 0.55 4.29 -1.90
C PHE A 212 0.02 2.95 -1.37
N VAL A 213 0.86 2.20 -0.68
CA VAL A 213 0.44 1.07 0.15
C VAL A 213 0.64 1.47 1.61
N LEU A 214 -0.42 1.45 2.39
CA LEU A 214 -0.43 1.75 3.82
C LEU A 214 -0.58 0.45 4.60
N THR A 215 0.15 0.31 5.69
CA THR A 215 0.11 -0.89 6.54
C THR A 215 -0.04 -0.50 8.00
N SER A 216 -0.84 -1.26 8.75
CA SER A 216 -0.91 -1.15 10.21
C SER A 216 -0.94 -2.55 10.84
N PRO A 217 -0.11 -2.84 11.86
CA PRO A 217 0.97 -1.97 12.33
C PRO A 217 2.06 -1.76 11.27
N SER A 218 2.83 -0.69 11.41
CA SER A 218 4.06 -0.53 10.64
C SER A 218 5.01 -1.70 10.89
N LEU A 219 5.58 -2.26 9.82
CA LEU A 219 6.61 -3.31 9.89
C LEU A 219 8.05 -2.76 9.92
N ILE A 220 8.18 -1.44 10.07
CA ILE A 220 9.48 -0.77 10.23
C ILE A 220 9.91 -0.90 11.69
N THR A 221 11.11 -1.44 11.90
CA THR A 221 11.74 -1.56 13.21
C THR A 221 13.03 -0.73 13.26
N GLU A 222 13.43 -0.31 14.47
CA GLU A 222 14.70 0.37 14.73
C GLU A 222 15.90 -0.59 14.60
#